data_AF-A0A352SJL8-F1
#
_entry.id   AF-A0A352SJL8-F1
#
_cell.length_a   1.000
_cell.length_b   1.000
_cell.length_c   1.000
_cell.angle_alpha   90.00
_cell.angle_beta   90.00
_cell.angle_gamma   90.00
#
_symmetry.space_group_name_H-M   'P 1'
#
loop_
_entity.id
_entity.type
_entity.pdbx_description
1 polymer ?
#
loop_
_entity_poly.entity_id
_entity_poly.type
_entity_poly.pdbx_seq_one_letter_code
_entity_poly.pdbx_strand_id
1 'polypeptide(L)'
;MKKVLFVASECVPFIKTGGLADVVGSLPKYFDKSKYDVRVMIPKYTAIPEEYKNQMHYITHFYLELAWRKQYVGVFEMELNGVKFYFLDNEFYFSGSKPYGEIYQDIEKFAFFDKAALSTLPVIDFRPDIIHCHDWQTGLIPVYLHDAFQQGEFYRGIQSIMTIHNLKFQGVWDKKTVMDTAGLDAYYFTPDKLEAFGDANYLKGGLVYADQITTVSDTYAEEIKTPFYGEKLDGLINAKSGCLTGIVNGLDYDEYNPAKDPLIYANYDARTFRKEKIKNKRGLQKELGLSQDDKKF
;
A
#
# COMPACT_ATOMS: atom_id res chain seq x y z
N MET A 1 -13.96 -8.46 -18.37
CA MET A 1 -13.50 -7.40 -17.46
C MET A 1 -12.57 -8.03 -16.45
N LYS A 2 -11.32 -7.56 -16.34
CA LYS A 2 -10.34 -8.04 -15.36
C LYS A 2 -10.58 -7.37 -14.01
N LYS A 3 -10.58 -8.15 -12.92
CA LYS A 3 -10.79 -7.64 -11.56
C LYS A 3 -9.46 -7.50 -10.84
N VAL A 4 -9.17 -6.32 -10.31
CA VAL A 4 -7.93 -6.04 -9.59
C VAL A 4 -8.27 -5.48 -8.21
N LEU A 5 -7.74 -6.11 -7.16
CA LEU A 5 -7.82 -5.58 -5.82
C LEU A 5 -6.48 -4.96 -5.43
N PHE A 6 -6.46 -3.66 -5.21
CA PHE A 6 -5.35 -2.98 -4.55
C PHE A 6 -5.51 -3.18 -3.06
N VAL A 7 -4.47 -3.66 -2.39
CA VAL A 7 -4.45 -3.78 -0.93
C VAL A 7 -3.26 -3.00 -0.42
N ALA A 8 -3.51 -2.10 0.54
CA ALA A 8 -2.51 -1.19 1.05
C ALA A 8 -2.79 -0.82 2.50
N SER A 9 -1.76 -0.41 3.23
CA SER A 9 -1.93 0.21 4.55
C SER A 9 -2.48 1.64 4.45
N GLU A 10 -2.30 2.33 3.33
CA GLU A 10 -2.69 3.74 3.20
C GLU A 10 -3.20 4.09 1.82
N CYS A 11 -4.03 5.13 1.75
CA CYS A 11 -4.64 5.61 0.53
C CYS A 11 -5.17 7.03 0.74
N VAL A 12 -4.80 7.96 -0.14
CA VAL A 12 -5.46 9.27 -0.18
C VAL A 12 -6.90 9.11 -0.69
N PRO A 13 -7.87 9.90 -0.18
CA PRO A 13 -7.73 10.96 0.83
C PRO A 13 -7.90 10.48 2.29
N PHE A 14 -8.02 9.16 2.54
CA PHE A 14 -8.40 8.62 3.84
C PHE A 14 -7.28 8.69 4.87
N ILE A 15 -6.07 8.29 4.47
CA ILE A 15 -4.91 8.23 5.35
C ILE A 15 -3.63 8.33 4.52
N LYS A 16 -2.66 9.14 4.96
CA LYS A 16 -1.40 9.37 4.26
C LYS A 16 -0.26 9.62 5.24
N THR A 17 0.83 8.90 5.04
CA THR A 17 2.14 9.12 5.67
C THR A 17 3.25 9.28 4.64
N GLY A 18 3.11 8.68 3.45
CA GLY A 18 4.11 8.72 2.39
C GLY A 18 3.52 8.57 0.98
N GLY A 19 4.41 8.39 0.00
CA GLY A 19 4.04 8.35 -1.43
C GLY A 19 3.23 7.13 -1.86
N LEU A 20 3.25 6.04 -1.08
CA LEU A 20 2.39 4.86 -1.34
C LEU A 20 0.91 5.26 -1.36
N ALA A 21 0.48 6.11 -0.42
CA ALA A 21 -0.90 6.54 -0.31
C ALA A 21 -1.36 7.31 -1.56
N ASP A 22 -0.46 8.09 -2.16
CA ASP A 22 -0.74 8.87 -3.38
C ASP A 22 -0.97 7.94 -4.57
N VAL A 23 -0.15 6.89 -4.72
CA VAL A 23 -0.32 5.91 -5.81
C VAL A 23 -1.63 5.16 -5.66
N VAL A 24 -1.92 4.64 -4.47
CA VAL A 24 -3.12 3.83 -4.21
C VAL A 24 -4.39 4.67 -4.32
N GLY A 25 -4.35 5.96 -3.95
CA GLY A 25 -5.52 6.84 -4.07
C GLY A 25 -5.76 7.41 -5.47
N SER A 26 -4.70 7.60 -6.27
CA SER A 26 -4.82 8.25 -7.59
C SER A 26 -4.84 7.26 -8.75
N LEU A 27 -4.05 6.18 -8.73
CA LEU A 27 -3.92 5.28 -9.88
C LEU A 27 -5.22 4.52 -10.21
N PRO A 28 -6.01 3.98 -9.24
CA PRO A 28 -7.21 3.21 -9.54
C PRO A 28 -8.29 3.93 -10.35
N LYS A 29 -8.38 5.27 -10.26
CA LYS A 29 -9.36 6.05 -11.05
C LYS A 29 -8.98 6.15 -12.53
N TYR A 30 -7.70 5.99 -12.90
CA TYR A 30 -7.22 6.13 -14.28
C TYR A 30 -7.28 4.85 -15.11
N PHE A 31 -7.60 3.70 -14.50
CA PHE A 31 -7.81 2.46 -15.26
C PHE A 31 -9.03 2.56 -16.19
N ASP A 32 -8.91 1.99 -17.40
CA ASP A 32 -10.02 1.86 -18.35
C ASP A 32 -11.13 0.99 -17.75
N LYS A 33 -12.20 1.64 -17.28
CA LYS A 33 -13.34 1.02 -16.59
C LYS A 33 -14.13 0.05 -17.48
N SER A 34 -13.95 0.09 -18.81
CA SER A 34 -14.54 -0.90 -19.72
C SER A 34 -13.77 -2.24 -19.71
N LYS A 35 -12.51 -2.22 -19.28
CA LYS A 35 -11.61 -3.38 -19.25
C LYS A 35 -11.32 -3.88 -17.84
N TYR A 36 -11.22 -2.98 -16.86
CA TYR A 36 -10.80 -3.27 -15.50
C TYR A 36 -11.81 -2.80 -14.45
N ASP A 37 -12.16 -3.70 -13.53
CA ASP A 37 -12.83 -3.39 -12.26
C ASP A 37 -11.76 -3.35 -11.17
N VAL A 38 -11.32 -2.13 -10.85
CA VAL A 38 -10.28 -1.87 -9.86
C VAL A 38 -10.91 -1.38 -8.57
N ARG A 39 -10.65 -2.11 -7.49
CA ARG A 39 -11.11 -1.79 -6.13
C ARG A 39 -9.93 -1.66 -5.20
N VAL A 40 -10.12 -0.97 -4.09
CA VAL A 40 -9.07 -0.73 -3.10
C VAL A 40 -9.54 -1.23 -1.74
N MET A 41 -8.67 -1.88 -0.98
CA MET A 41 -8.94 -2.30 0.39
C MET A 41 -7.84 -1.77 1.31
N ILE A 42 -8.24 -1.07 2.36
CA ILE A 42 -7.35 -0.54 3.40
C ILE A 42 -7.93 -0.80 4.80
N PRO A 43 -7.14 -0.67 5.88
CA PRO A 43 -7.69 -0.68 7.23
C PRO A 43 -8.58 0.53 7.50
N LYS A 44 -9.64 0.33 8.30
CA LYS A 44 -10.51 1.41 8.80
C LYS A 44 -9.89 2.04 10.05
N TYR A 45 -8.84 2.84 9.86
CA TYR A 45 -8.22 3.56 10.98
C TYR A 45 -9.18 4.56 11.61
N THR A 46 -9.10 4.73 12.93
CA THR A 46 -9.83 5.80 13.64
C THR A 46 -9.41 7.19 13.19
N ALA A 47 -8.15 7.33 12.74
CA ALA A 47 -7.57 8.55 12.19
C ALA A 47 -8.16 8.99 10.84
N ILE A 48 -8.95 8.15 10.16
CA ILE A 48 -9.65 8.55 8.93
C ILE A 48 -10.61 9.70 9.28
N PRO A 49 -10.62 10.81 8.51
CA PRO A 49 -11.51 11.94 8.77
C PRO A 49 -12.99 11.55 8.82
N GLU A 50 -13.74 12.19 9.72
CA GLU A 50 -15.15 11.86 9.97
C GLU A 50 -16.04 12.04 8.73
N GLU A 51 -15.70 13.01 7.87
CA GLU A 51 -16.40 13.23 6.60
C GLU A 51 -16.40 11.99 5.69
N TYR A 52 -15.32 11.20 5.69
CA TYR A 52 -15.25 9.95 4.93
C TYR A 52 -15.88 8.80 5.69
N LYS A 53 -15.67 8.70 7.01
CA LYS A 53 -16.29 7.64 7.82
C LYS A 53 -17.82 7.69 7.76
N ASN A 54 -18.41 8.89 7.73
CA ASN A 54 -19.86 9.09 7.58
C ASN A 54 -20.41 8.63 6.22
N GLN A 55 -19.56 8.52 5.20
CA GLN A 55 -19.94 8.03 3.87
C GLN A 55 -19.74 6.51 3.73
N MET A 56 -19.10 5.85 4.71
CA MET A 56 -18.90 4.42 4.68
C MET A 56 -20.20 3.67 4.98
N HIS A 57 -20.52 2.70 4.13
CA HIS A 57 -21.64 1.80 4.32
C HIS A 57 -21.14 0.49 4.93
N TYR A 58 -21.73 0.13 6.07
CA TYR A 58 -21.50 -1.19 6.66
C TYR A 58 -22.07 -2.29 5.77
N ILE A 59 -21.26 -3.31 5.49
CA ILE A 59 -21.66 -4.46 4.67
C ILE A 59 -21.95 -5.66 5.54
N THR A 60 -20.98 -6.05 6.37
CA THR A 60 -21.06 -7.26 7.18
C THR A 60 -19.95 -7.30 8.22
N HIS A 61 -19.98 -8.31 9.08
CA HIS A 61 -18.86 -8.66 9.94
C HIS A 61 -18.71 -10.17 10.02
N PHE A 62 -17.53 -10.62 10.37
CA PHE A 62 -17.25 -12.01 10.69
C PHE A 62 -16.12 -12.09 11.72
N TYR A 63 -15.83 -13.31 12.17
CA TYR A 63 -14.70 -13.57 13.05
C TYR A 63 -13.65 -14.40 12.33
N LEU A 64 -12.42 -13.91 12.37
CA LEU A 64 -11.25 -14.56 11.78
C LEU A 64 -10.42 -15.24 12.86
N GLU A 65 -9.97 -16.46 12.57
CA GLU A 65 -8.93 -17.13 13.36
C GLU A 65 -7.55 -16.71 12.86
N LEU A 66 -6.76 -16.09 13.73
CA LEU A 66 -5.37 -15.71 13.47
C LEU A 66 -4.50 -16.40 14.50
N ALA A 67 -3.85 -17.50 14.13
CA ALA A 67 -3.20 -18.40 15.08
C ALA A 67 -4.16 -18.83 16.20
N TRP A 68 -3.85 -18.53 17.46
CA TRP A 68 -4.62 -18.96 18.64
C TRP A 68 -5.77 -18.01 19.03
N ARG A 69 -5.96 -16.90 18.32
CA ARG A 69 -6.96 -15.86 18.64
C ARG A 69 -8.06 -15.78 17.59
N LYS A 70 -9.24 -15.39 18.06
CA LYS A 70 -10.41 -15.09 17.23
C LYS A 70 -10.66 -13.59 17.26
N GLN A 71 -10.58 -12.94 16.10
CA GLN A 71 -10.63 -11.49 15.96
C GLN A 71 -11.86 -11.07 15.15
N TYR A 72 -12.52 -10.00 15.58
CA TYR A 72 -13.60 -9.37 14.84
C TYR A 72 -13.06 -8.70 13.57
N VAL A 73 -13.78 -8.85 12.46
CA VAL A 73 -13.53 -8.13 11.21
C VAL A 73 -14.85 -7.50 10.78
N GLY A 74 -14.94 -6.18 10.88
CA GLY A 74 -16.03 -5.42 10.25
C GLY A 74 -15.65 -5.04 8.83
N VAL A 75 -16.61 -5.05 7.91
CA VAL A 75 -16.39 -4.71 6.51
C VAL A 75 -17.29 -3.55 6.15
N PHE A 76 -16.67 -2.47 5.72
CA PHE A 76 -17.35 -1.28 5.20
C PHE A 76 -16.95 -1.04 3.76
N GLU A 77 -17.81 -0.36 3.00
CA GLU A 77 -17.49 0.08 1.65
C GLU A 77 -17.87 1.54 1.41
N MET A 78 -17.23 2.14 0.41
CA MET A 78 -17.57 3.47 -0.08
C MET A 78 -17.19 3.56 -1.55
N GLU A 79 -17.87 4.37 -2.33
CA GLU A 79 -17.46 4.72 -3.69
C GLU A 79 -16.98 6.16 -3.74
N LEU A 80 -15.81 6.40 -4.32
CA LEU A 80 -15.25 7.73 -4.51
C LEU A 80 -14.58 7.80 -5.88
N ASN A 81 -14.92 8.82 -6.68
CA ASN A 81 -14.37 9.04 -8.02
C ASN A 81 -14.46 7.81 -8.95
N GLY A 82 -15.55 7.03 -8.85
CA GLY A 82 -15.75 5.81 -9.65
C GLY A 82 -14.80 4.66 -9.30
N VAL A 83 -14.28 4.65 -8.07
CA VAL A 83 -13.50 3.56 -7.48
C VAL A 83 -14.21 3.09 -6.22
N LYS A 84 -14.37 1.77 -6.10
CA LYS A 84 -14.95 1.13 -4.91
C LYS A 84 -13.85 0.84 -3.89
N PHE A 85 -14.05 1.31 -2.67
CA PHE A 85 -13.16 1.14 -1.54
C PHE A 85 -13.80 0.20 -0.50
N TYR A 86 -12.98 -0.63 0.11
CA TYR A 86 -13.32 -1.47 1.25
C TYR A 86 -12.46 -1.08 2.45
N PHE A 87 -13.09 -1.00 3.62
CA PHE A 87 -12.42 -0.65 4.87
C PHE A 87 -12.62 -1.78 5.87
N LEU A 88 -11.51 -2.39 6.32
CA LEU A 88 -11.55 -3.46 7.30
C LEU A 88 -11.41 -2.89 8.71
N ASP A 89 -12.42 -3.15 9.53
CA ASP A 89 -12.56 -2.61 10.87
C ASP A 89 -12.17 -3.63 11.93
N ASN A 90 -11.32 -3.17 12.84
CA ASN A 90 -10.99 -3.84 14.09
C ASN A 90 -10.39 -2.79 15.03
N GLU A 91 -11.14 -2.41 16.06
CA GLU A 91 -10.71 -1.35 16.98
C GLU A 91 -9.46 -1.72 17.79
N PHE A 92 -9.19 -3.01 18.01
CA PHE A 92 -7.97 -3.43 18.70
C PHE A 92 -6.72 -3.08 17.87
N TYR A 93 -6.76 -3.30 16.55
CA TYR A 93 -5.62 -3.07 15.67
C TYR A 93 -5.55 -1.67 15.06
N PHE A 94 -6.69 -1.01 14.83
CA PHE A 94 -6.74 0.21 14.01
C PHE A 94 -7.21 1.46 14.78
N SER A 95 -7.21 1.42 16.12
CA SER A 95 -7.66 2.54 16.97
C SER A 95 -6.65 3.67 17.19
N GLY A 96 -5.42 3.55 16.71
CA GLY A 96 -4.37 4.56 16.88
C GLY A 96 -4.58 5.84 16.05
N SER A 97 -3.99 6.95 16.51
CA SER A 97 -4.00 8.23 15.79
C SER A 97 -3.15 8.26 14.52
N LYS A 98 -2.36 7.21 14.29
CA LYS A 98 -1.47 7.02 13.13
C LYS A 98 -1.55 5.56 12.68
N PRO A 99 -1.31 5.27 11.38
CA PRO A 99 -1.37 3.89 10.88
C PRO A 99 -0.24 3.00 11.45
N TYR A 100 0.93 3.58 11.69
CA TYR A 100 2.12 2.90 12.22
C TYR A 100 2.46 3.33 13.64
N GLY A 101 3.01 2.38 14.39
CA GLY A 101 3.49 2.57 15.75
C GLY A 101 4.76 1.78 15.99
N GLU A 102 4.80 1.04 17.09
CA GLU A 102 5.92 0.15 17.40
C GLU A 102 5.87 -1.09 16.50
N ILE A 103 7.02 -1.45 15.92
CA ILE A 103 7.11 -2.52 14.91
C ILE A 103 6.52 -3.85 15.40
N TYR A 104 6.72 -4.22 16.68
CA TYR A 104 6.18 -5.48 17.21
C TYR A 104 4.65 -5.53 17.25
N GLN A 105 3.99 -4.37 17.37
CA GLN A 105 2.53 -4.27 17.29
C GLN A 105 2.07 -4.25 15.84
N ASP A 106 2.80 -3.56 14.98
CA ASP A 106 2.46 -3.43 13.56
C ASP A 106 2.60 -4.77 12.81
N ILE A 107 3.56 -5.61 13.19
CA ILE A 107 3.76 -6.96 12.65
C ILE A 107 2.50 -7.81 12.84
N GLU A 108 1.91 -7.80 14.04
CA GLU A 108 0.67 -8.51 14.31
C GLU A 108 -0.52 -7.86 13.60
N LYS A 109 -0.62 -6.52 13.67
CA LYS A 109 -1.66 -5.72 13.02
C LYS A 109 -1.78 -6.03 11.53
N PHE A 110 -0.65 -6.08 10.82
CA PHE A 110 -0.64 -6.31 9.39
C PHE A 110 -0.76 -7.80 9.02
N ALA A 111 -0.32 -8.74 9.87
CA ALA A 111 -0.70 -10.14 9.70
C ALA A 111 -2.21 -10.35 9.80
N PHE A 112 -2.85 -9.69 10.76
CA PHE A 112 -4.31 -9.66 10.86
C PHE A 112 -4.95 -9.06 9.62
N PHE A 113 -4.49 -7.88 9.19
CA PHE A 113 -5.03 -7.20 8.02
C PHE A 113 -4.95 -8.05 6.75
N ASP A 114 -3.80 -8.65 6.48
CA ASP A 114 -3.55 -9.46 5.28
C ASP A 114 -4.46 -10.69 5.24
N LYS A 115 -4.59 -11.40 6.36
CA LYS A 115 -5.47 -12.56 6.46
C LYS A 115 -6.95 -12.16 6.41
N ALA A 116 -7.32 -11.01 7.00
CA ALA A 116 -8.67 -10.47 6.94
C ALA A 116 -9.05 -10.00 5.54
N ALA A 117 -8.12 -9.42 4.78
CA ALA A 117 -8.32 -9.00 3.39
C ALA A 117 -8.69 -10.19 2.50
N LEU A 118 -7.92 -11.28 2.57
CA LEU A 118 -8.23 -12.51 1.86
C LEU A 118 -9.57 -13.11 2.31
N SER A 119 -9.79 -13.21 3.62
CA SER A 119 -11.02 -13.80 4.18
C SER A 119 -12.28 -13.01 3.87
N THR A 120 -12.16 -11.72 3.59
CA THR A 120 -13.29 -10.85 3.22
C THR A 120 -13.79 -11.14 1.81
N LEU A 121 -12.92 -11.58 0.89
CA LEU A 121 -13.23 -11.70 -0.55
C LEU A 121 -14.50 -12.50 -0.87
N PRO A 122 -14.73 -13.71 -0.29
CA PRO A 122 -15.95 -14.47 -0.55
C PRO A 122 -17.19 -13.83 0.10
N VAL A 123 -17.01 -13.11 1.20
CA VAL A 123 -18.11 -12.51 1.96
C VAL A 123 -18.70 -11.30 1.22
N ILE A 124 -17.86 -10.57 0.47
CA ILE A 124 -18.28 -9.45 -0.38
C ILE A 124 -18.56 -9.87 -1.84
N ASP A 125 -18.54 -11.17 -2.14
CA ASP A 125 -18.68 -11.76 -3.48
C ASP A 125 -17.76 -11.09 -4.52
N PHE A 126 -16.51 -10.83 -4.13
CA PHE A 126 -15.50 -10.24 -5.00
C PHE A 126 -14.30 -11.16 -5.11
N ARG A 127 -14.26 -11.93 -6.20
CA ARG A 127 -13.09 -12.72 -6.59
C ARG A 127 -12.20 -11.93 -7.57
N PRO A 128 -11.08 -11.34 -7.12
CA PRO A 128 -10.16 -10.65 -8.03
C PRO A 128 -9.40 -11.65 -8.92
N ASP A 129 -8.98 -11.21 -10.11
CA ASP A 129 -7.98 -11.94 -10.90
C ASP A 129 -6.56 -11.68 -10.35
N ILE A 130 -6.34 -10.46 -9.86
CA ILE A 130 -5.04 -9.97 -9.36
C ILE A 130 -5.24 -9.26 -8.02
N ILE A 131 -4.42 -9.59 -7.03
CA ILE A 131 -4.26 -8.81 -5.80
C ILE A 131 -2.95 -8.04 -5.88
N HIS A 132 -3.04 -6.72 -5.97
CA HIS A 132 -1.92 -5.80 -6.03
C HIS A 132 -1.60 -5.30 -4.62
N CYS A 133 -0.56 -5.90 -4.04
CA CYS A 133 -0.06 -5.65 -2.70
C CYS A 133 0.95 -4.49 -2.75
N HIS A 134 0.85 -3.55 -1.81
CA HIS A 134 1.75 -2.41 -1.70
C HIS A 134 2.50 -2.44 -0.36
N ASP A 135 3.83 -2.52 -0.46
CA ASP A 135 4.80 -2.57 0.65
C ASP A 135 4.60 -3.72 1.66
N TRP A 136 5.48 -3.76 2.66
CA TRP A 136 5.62 -4.81 3.66
C TRP A 136 4.36 -5.07 4.48
N GLN A 137 3.51 -4.06 4.64
CA GLN A 137 2.23 -4.14 5.36
C GLN A 137 1.25 -5.09 4.71
N THR A 138 1.48 -5.41 3.44
CA THR A 138 0.69 -6.40 2.67
C THR A 138 1.53 -7.61 2.25
N GLY A 139 2.72 -7.74 2.86
CA GLY A 139 3.73 -8.74 2.55
C GLY A 139 3.29 -10.18 2.78
N LEU A 140 2.31 -10.41 3.67
CA LEU A 140 1.82 -11.76 3.95
C LEU A 140 0.66 -12.17 3.06
N ILE A 141 0.05 -11.28 2.26
CA ILE A 141 -1.01 -11.66 1.33
C ILE A 141 -0.54 -12.73 0.33
N PRO A 142 0.59 -12.56 -0.40
CA PRO A 142 1.09 -13.61 -1.30
C PRO A 142 1.43 -14.91 -0.56
N VAL A 143 1.95 -14.79 0.66
CA VAL A 143 2.32 -15.95 1.51
C VAL A 143 1.08 -16.74 1.90
N TYR A 144 0.06 -16.09 2.46
CA TYR A 144 -1.20 -16.73 2.84
C TYR A 144 -1.95 -17.28 1.63
N LEU A 145 -1.89 -16.57 0.50
CA LEU A 145 -2.49 -17.03 -0.74
C LEU A 145 -1.91 -18.40 -1.15
N HIS A 146 -0.59 -18.54 -1.14
CA HIS A 146 0.11 -19.78 -1.44
C HIS A 146 -0.10 -20.87 -0.38
N ASP A 147 -0.08 -20.50 0.91
CA ASP A 147 -0.13 -21.46 2.03
C ASP A 147 -1.46 -22.21 2.14
N ALA A 148 -2.54 -21.46 2.34
CA ALA A 148 -3.82 -22.03 2.75
C ALA A 148 -4.96 -21.67 1.79
N PHE A 149 -4.97 -20.45 1.25
CA PHE A 149 -6.14 -19.95 0.53
C PHE A 149 -6.29 -20.58 -0.86
N GLN A 150 -5.20 -20.77 -1.62
CA GLN A 150 -5.24 -21.37 -2.97
C GLN A 150 -5.77 -22.81 -3.01
N GLN A 151 -5.81 -23.51 -1.86
CA GLN A 151 -6.43 -24.83 -1.76
C GLN A 151 -7.96 -24.76 -1.95
N GLY A 152 -8.58 -23.62 -1.64
CA GLY A 152 -9.99 -23.36 -1.88
C GLY A 152 -10.30 -22.95 -3.32
N GLU A 153 -11.36 -23.51 -3.90
CA GLU A 153 -11.80 -23.21 -5.29
C GLU A 153 -11.97 -21.71 -5.57
N PHE A 154 -12.42 -20.94 -4.57
CA PHE A 154 -12.61 -19.50 -4.72
C PHE A 154 -11.29 -18.77 -5.03
N TYR A 155 -10.17 -19.16 -4.41
CA TYR A 155 -8.89 -18.45 -4.53
C TYR A 155 -7.96 -19.05 -5.59
N ARG A 156 -8.29 -20.22 -6.11
CA ARG A 156 -7.47 -20.89 -7.13
C ARG A 156 -7.27 -19.98 -8.34
N GLY A 157 -6.02 -19.80 -8.75
CA GLY A 157 -5.63 -19.02 -9.92
C GLY A 157 -5.68 -17.50 -9.75
N ILE A 158 -5.95 -16.99 -8.53
CA ILE A 158 -5.70 -15.59 -8.21
C ILE A 158 -4.18 -15.36 -8.23
N GLN A 159 -3.75 -14.29 -8.91
CA GLN A 159 -2.35 -13.88 -9.00
C GLN A 159 -2.09 -12.70 -8.07
N SER A 160 -0.83 -12.48 -7.71
CA SER A 160 -0.40 -11.42 -6.82
C SER A 160 0.75 -10.60 -7.40
N ILE A 161 0.68 -9.29 -7.18
CA ILE A 161 1.75 -8.34 -7.51
C ILE A 161 2.21 -7.72 -6.19
N MET A 162 3.52 -7.61 -5.98
CA MET A 162 4.08 -6.87 -4.84
C MET A 162 4.80 -5.61 -5.34
N THR A 163 4.34 -4.43 -4.96
CA THR A 163 5.03 -3.15 -5.24
C THR A 163 5.87 -2.73 -4.06
N ILE A 164 7.15 -2.46 -4.33
CA ILE A 164 8.09 -1.83 -3.40
C ILE A 164 8.05 -0.32 -3.64
N HIS A 165 7.54 0.46 -2.69
CA HIS A 165 7.64 1.92 -2.71
C HIS A 165 8.88 2.43 -1.99
N ASN A 166 9.32 1.71 -0.95
CA ASN A 166 10.56 2.02 -0.25
C ASN A 166 11.15 0.76 0.41
N LEU A 167 12.22 0.23 -0.17
CA LEU A 167 12.87 -1.01 0.28
C LEU A 167 13.48 -0.92 1.69
N LYS A 168 13.66 0.29 2.23
CA LYS A 168 14.15 0.48 3.60
C LYS A 168 13.18 -0.07 4.65
N PHE A 169 11.87 -0.07 4.38
CA PHE A 169 10.86 -0.55 5.31
C PHE A 169 10.40 -1.95 4.88
N GLN A 170 10.74 -2.95 5.69
CA GLN A 170 10.58 -4.36 5.29
C GLN A 170 9.68 -5.19 6.22
N GLY A 171 9.25 -4.63 7.36
CA GLY A 171 8.49 -5.39 8.36
C GLY A 171 9.31 -6.53 8.95
N VAL A 172 10.47 -6.20 9.55
CA VAL A 172 11.37 -7.20 10.17
C VAL A 172 11.09 -7.30 11.65
N TRP A 173 10.90 -8.53 12.14
CA TRP A 173 10.75 -8.81 13.55
C TRP A 173 11.14 -10.23 13.90
N ASP A 174 11.26 -10.52 15.20
CA ASP A 174 11.78 -11.80 15.66
C ASP A 174 10.94 -12.97 15.13
N LYS A 175 11.64 -13.98 14.63
CA LYS A 175 11.03 -15.13 13.96
C LYS A 175 9.99 -15.84 14.81
N LYS A 176 10.23 -15.97 16.12
CA LYS A 176 9.35 -16.72 17.03
C LYS A 176 8.01 -16.02 17.19
N THR A 177 8.03 -14.71 17.43
CA THR A 177 6.82 -13.89 17.55
C THR A 177 6.06 -13.84 16.24
N VAL A 178 6.75 -13.69 15.09
CA VAL A 178 6.06 -13.71 13.80
C VAL A 178 5.39 -15.06 13.55
N MET A 179 6.07 -16.17 13.81
CA MET A 179 5.51 -17.50 13.63
C MET A 179 4.26 -17.73 14.49
N ASP A 180 4.29 -17.29 15.76
CA ASP A 180 3.14 -17.33 16.66
C ASP A 180 1.99 -16.42 16.19
N THR A 181 2.31 -15.19 15.78
CA THR A 181 1.29 -14.17 15.49
C THR A 181 0.66 -14.30 14.11
N ALA A 182 1.44 -14.67 13.09
CA ALA A 182 0.99 -14.87 11.72
C ALA A 182 0.31 -16.24 11.53
N GLY A 183 0.53 -17.19 12.45
CA GLY A 183 -0.04 -18.53 12.36
C GLY A 183 0.49 -19.32 11.16
N LEU A 184 1.76 -19.11 10.80
CA LEU A 184 2.43 -19.80 9.70
C LEU A 184 3.32 -20.92 10.24
N ASP A 185 3.40 -22.03 9.50
CA ASP A 185 4.27 -23.15 9.86
C ASP A 185 5.76 -22.77 9.80
N ALA A 186 6.61 -23.44 10.60
CA ALA A 186 8.05 -23.27 10.60
C ALA A 186 8.68 -23.42 9.20
N TYR A 187 8.04 -24.19 8.31
CA TYR A 187 8.37 -24.30 6.90
C TYR A 187 8.56 -22.96 6.20
N TYR A 188 7.81 -21.91 6.55
CA TYR A 188 7.90 -20.58 5.93
C TYR A 188 9.09 -19.76 6.40
N PHE A 189 9.72 -20.15 7.50
CA PHE A 189 10.78 -19.39 8.15
C PHE A 189 12.17 -19.95 7.83
N THR A 190 12.41 -20.17 6.54
CA THR A 190 13.70 -20.59 5.97
C THR A 190 14.31 -19.49 5.08
N PRO A 191 15.64 -19.49 4.85
CA PRO A 191 16.33 -18.41 4.13
C PRO A 191 15.84 -18.17 2.70
N ASP A 192 15.25 -19.17 2.06
CA ASP A 192 14.64 -19.09 0.72
C ASP A 192 13.20 -18.52 0.75
N LYS A 193 12.65 -18.22 1.94
CA LYS A 193 11.27 -17.76 2.15
C LYS A 193 11.23 -16.48 2.99
N LEU A 194 10.57 -16.48 4.16
CA LEU A 194 10.35 -15.27 4.96
C LEU A 194 11.54 -14.91 5.86
N GLU A 195 12.44 -15.85 6.17
CA GLU A 195 13.53 -15.59 7.11
C GLU A 195 14.64 -14.75 6.48
N ALA A 196 15.11 -13.72 7.17
CA ALA A 196 16.25 -12.91 6.79
C ALA A 196 17.15 -12.61 8.00
N PHE A 197 18.39 -13.11 7.96
CA PHE A 197 19.42 -12.88 8.97
C PHE A 197 19.03 -13.28 10.41
N GLY A 198 18.23 -14.35 10.55
CA GLY A 198 17.76 -14.92 11.81
C GLY A 198 16.32 -14.52 12.18
N ASP A 199 15.80 -13.46 11.58
CA ASP A 199 14.49 -12.87 11.85
C ASP A 199 13.50 -13.11 10.71
N ALA A 200 12.24 -12.79 10.90
CA ALA A 200 11.22 -12.86 9.85
C ALA A 200 11.06 -11.49 9.17
N ASN A 201 10.80 -11.48 7.86
CA ASN A 201 10.71 -10.28 7.04
C ASN A 201 9.48 -10.36 6.11
N TYR A 202 8.49 -9.49 6.34
CA TYR A 202 7.21 -9.54 5.63
C TYR A 202 7.36 -9.18 4.16
N LEU A 203 8.12 -8.12 3.85
CA LEU A 203 8.36 -7.73 2.47
C LEU A 203 9.06 -8.87 1.72
N LYS A 204 10.09 -9.47 2.32
CA LYS A 204 10.79 -10.61 1.73
C LYS A 204 9.82 -11.75 1.41
N GLY A 205 8.95 -12.12 2.34
CA GLY A 205 7.91 -13.12 2.11
C GLY A 205 7.06 -12.80 0.89
N GLY A 206 6.55 -11.56 0.83
CA GLY A 206 5.77 -11.09 -0.30
C GLY A 206 6.52 -11.15 -1.62
N LEU A 207 7.79 -10.76 -1.66
CA LEU A 207 8.63 -10.82 -2.87
C LEU A 207 8.94 -12.25 -3.32
N VAL A 208 9.09 -13.19 -2.38
CA VAL A 208 9.33 -14.59 -2.69
C VAL A 208 8.10 -15.21 -3.37
N TYR A 209 6.91 -14.93 -2.84
CA TYR A 209 5.66 -15.59 -3.26
C TYR A 209 4.82 -14.82 -4.29
N ALA A 210 5.12 -13.54 -4.55
CA ALA A 210 4.43 -12.79 -5.59
C ALA A 210 4.74 -13.31 -7.00
N ASP A 211 3.74 -13.29 -7.88
CA ASP A 211 3.89 -13.66 -9.28
C ASP A 211 4.65 -12.57 -10.07
N GLN A 212 4.48 -11.30 -9.69
CA GLN A 212 5.24 -10.17 -10.24
C GLN A 212 5.66 -9.19 -9.14
N ILE A 213 6.83 -8.60 -9.30
CA ILE A 213 7.34 -7.53 -8.44
C ILE A 213 7.38 -6.23 -9.26
N THR A 214 6.92 -5.14 -8.66
CA THR A 214 7.02 -3.81 -9.26
C THR A 214 7.66 -2.83 -8.30
N THR A 215 8.20 -1.73 -8.84
CA THR A 215 8.68 -0.63 -8.03
C THR A 215 8.49 0.70 -8.77
N VAL A 216 8.79 1.82 -8.10
CA VAL A 216 8.29 3.15 -8.48
C VAL A 216 9.06 3.84 -9.61
N SER A 217 10.10 3.20 -10.19
CA SER A 217 10.76 3.64 -11.42
C SER A 217 11.72 2.57 -11.95
N ASP A 218 12.09 2.66 -13.23
CA ASP A 218 13.11 1.79 -13.84
C ASP A 218 14.48 1.98 -13.20
N THR A 219 14.88 3.23 -12.93
CA THR A 219 16.15 3.51 -12.25
C THR A 219 16.18 2.87 -10.87
N TYR A 220 15.10 3.00 -10.10
CA TYR A 220 15.05 2.44 -8.76
C TYR A 220 15.07 0.90 -8.80
N ALA A 221 14.44 0.26 -9.80
CA ALA A 221 14.53 -1.19 -10.01
C ALA A 221 15.98 -1.66 -10.22
N GLU A 222 16.82 -0.86 -10.88
CA GLU A 222 18.25 -1.13 -11.03
C GLU A 222 19.04 -0.85 -9.75
N GLU A 223 18.73 0.24 -9.04
CA GLU A 223 19.41 0.64 -7.81
C GLU A 223 19.26 -0.44 -6.73
N ILE A 224 18.04 -0.93 -6.48
CA ILE A 224 17.77 -1.91 -5.41
C ILE A 224 18.39 -3.30 -5.64
N LYS A 225 18.96 -3.55 -6.82
CA LYS A 225 19.79 -4.75 -7.10
C LYS A 225 21.22 -4.61 -6.61
N THR A 226 21.63 -3.42 -6.19
CA THR A 226 22.98 -3.18 -5.67
C THR A 226 23.03 -3.38 -4.15
N PRO A 227 24.16 -3.82 -3.57
CA PRO A 227 24.30 -3.94 -2.12
C PRO A 227 24.08 -2.63 -1.35
N PHE A 228 24.31 -1.48 -2.00
CA PHE A 228 24.18 -0.16 -1.37
C PHE A 228 22.72 0.24 -1.17
N TYR A 229 21.86 0.03 -2.16
CA TYR A 229 20.44 0.40 -2.10
C TYR A 229 19.49 -0.77 -1.85
N GLY A 230 19.99 -2.01 -1.94
CA GLY A 230 19.17 -3.22 -1.83
C GLY A 230 18.80 -3.60 -0.40
N GLU A 231 19.27 -2.86 0.61
CA GLU A 231 18.86 -3.03 2.01
C GLU A 231 18.94 -4.50 2.48
N LYS A 232 20.04 -5.17 2.11
CA LYS A 232 20.33 -6.60 2.35
C LYS A 232 19.41 -7.61 1.65
N LEU A 233 18.53 -7.15 0.78
CA LEU A 233 17.69 -7.98 -0.10
C LEU A 233 18.19 -7.99 -1.54
N ASP A 234 19.31 -7.31 -1.86
CA ASP A 234 19.89 -7.23 -3.21
C ASP A 234 20.05 -8.61 -3.86
N GLY A 235 20.51 -9.62 -3.11
CA GLY A 235 20.62 -10.99 -3.61
C GLY A 235 19.27 -11.60 -4.03
N LEU A 236 18.21 -11.39 -3.25
CA LEU A 236 16.85 -11.83 -3.59
C LEU A 236 16.32 -11.06 -4.80
N ILE A 237 16.48 -9.74 -4.82
CA ILE A 237 15.99 -8.90 -5.92
C ILE A 237 16.69 -9.29 -7.23
N ASN A 238 18.00 -9.57 -7.21
CA ASN A 238 18.72 -10.08 -8.38
C ASN A 238 18.16 -11.43 -8.85
N ALA A 239 17.90 -12.36 -7.92
CA ALA A 239 17.31 -13.67 -8.25
C ALA A 239 15.90 -13.56 -8.84
N LYS A 240 15.17 -12.49 -8.49
CA LYS A 240 13.82 -12.17 -8.99
C LYS A 240 13.80 -11.13 -10.12
N SER A 241 14.96 -10.77 -10.69
CA SER A 241 15.05 -9.72 -11.72
C SER A 241 14.19 -9.98 -12.95
N GLY A 242 13.95 -11.25 -13.31
CA GLY A 242 13.08 -11.63 -14.43
C GLY A 242 11.60 -11.31 -14.22
N CYS A 243 11.17 -11.09 -12.99
CA CYS A 243 9.81 -10.65 -12.64
C CYS A 243 9.78 -9.30 -11.89
N LEU A 244 10.85 -8.51 -11.98
CA LEU A 244 10.92 -7.16 -11.44
C LEU A 244 10.67 -6.13 -12.55
N THR A 245 9.83 -5.14 -12.31
CA THR A 245 9.57 -4.07 -13.27
C THR A 245 9.47 -2.71 -12.59
N GLY A 246 10.20 -1.72 -13.11
CA GLY A 246 10.03 -0.33 -12.73
C GLY A 246 8.82 0.29 -13.43
N ILE A 247 7.95 0.96 -12.69
CA ILE A 247 6.82 1.71 -13.23
C ILE A 247 6.83 3.07 -12.57
N VAL A 248 7.12 4.11 -13.37
CA VAL A 248 7.18 5.49 -12.87
C VAL A 248 5.83 5.91 -12.33
N ASN A 249 5.80 6.39 -11.08
CA ASN A 249 4.59 6.90 -10.47
C ASN A 249 4.01 8.08 -11.26
N GLY A 250 2.69 8.10 -11.39
CA GLY A 250 1.96 9.25 -11.89
C GLY A 250 1.76 10.32 -10.82
N LEU A 251 1.09 11.41 -11.22
CA LEU A 251 0.62 12.47 -10.33
C LEU A 251 -0.85 12.74 -10.66
N ASP A 252 -1.65 13.10 -9.66
CA ASP A 252 -3.01 13.55 -9.88
C ASP A 252 -3.00 14.97 -10.47
N TYR A 253 -3.30 15.08 -11.77
CA TYR A 253 -3.29 16.36 -12.49
C TYR A 253 -4.50 17.25 -12.18
N ASP A 254 -5.51 16.74 -11.49
CA ASP A 254 -6.62 17.57 -11.00
C ASP A 254 -6.22 18.27 -9.69
N GLU A 255 -5.50 17.57 -8.82
CA GLU A 255 -4.96 18.11 -7.56
C GLU A 255 -3.73 19.01 -7.82
N TYR A 256 -2.74 18.50 -8.55
CA TYR A 256 -1.48 19.19 -8.81
C TYR A 256 -1.53 19.97 -10.13
N ASN A 257 -2.39 20.98 -10.17
CA ASN A 257 -2.62 21.80 -11.35
C ASN A 257 -2.26 23.27 -11.13
N PRO A 258 -1.06 23.75 -11.50
CA PRO A 258 -0.67 25.14 -11.27
C PRO A 258 -1.59 26.16 -11.96
N ALA A 259 -2.37 25.76 -12.96
CA ALA A 259 -3.31 26.67 -13.63
C ALA A 259 -4.59 26.93 -12.79
N LYS A 260 -4.87 26.10 -11.78
CA LYS A 260 -6.09 26.17 -10.96
C LYS A 260 -5.86 26.03 -9.45
N ASP A 261 -4.64 25.70 -9.04
CA ASP A 261 -4.27 25.43 -7.65
C ASP A 261 -4.51 26.68 -6.77
N PRO A 262 -5.43 26.62 -5.79
CA PRO A 262 -5.73 27.76 -4.92
C PRO A 262 -4.65 28.00 -3.84
N LEU A 263 -3.69 27.07 -3.66
CA LEU A 263 -2.64 27.14 -2.66
C LEU A 263 -1.44 27.97 -3.10
N ILE A 264 -1.34 28.28 -4.39
CA ILE A 264 -0.27 29.14 -4.92
C ILE A 264 -0.76 30.58 -5.10
N TYR A 265 0.11 31.54 -4.82
CA TYR A 265 -0.19 32.98 -4.89
C TYR A 265 -0.63 33.48 -6.28
N ALA A 266 -0.17 32.82 -7.34
CA ALA A 266 -0.49 33.14 -8.72
C ALA A 266 -0.51 31.86 -9.57
N ASN A 267 -1.67 31.57 -10.16
CA ASN A 267 -1.81 30.47 -11.09
C ASN A 267 -1.02 30.70 -12.38
N TYR A 268 -0.55 29.60 -12.97
CA TYR A 268 0.26 29.64 -14.18
C TYR A 268 0.15 28.38 -15.02
N ASP A 269 0.52 28.52 -16.28
CA ASP A 269 0.56 27.45 -17.27
C ASP A 269 1.92 27.43 -18.02
N ALA A 270 2.05 26.54 -19.00
CA ALA A 270 3.27 26.41 -19.81
C ALA A 270 3.67 27.71 -20.54
N ARG A 271 2.75 28.66 -20.73
CA ARG A 271 3.01 29.93 -21.42
C ARG A 271 3.38 31.05 -20.44
N THR A 272 2.80 31.03 -19.24
CA THR A 272 2.88 32.13 -18.25
C THR A 272 3.85 31.85 -17.10
N PHE A 273 4.36 30.62 -16.95
CA PHE A 273 5.17 30.20 -15.79
C PHE A 273 6.33 31.15 -15.43
N ARG A 274 7.05 31.72 -16.42
CA ARG A 274 8.17 32.63 -16.14
C ARG A 274 7.74 33.90 -15.41
N LYS A 275 6.58 34.45 -15.77
CA LYS A 275 6.06 35.69 -15.19
C LYS A 275 5.41 35.44 -13.83
N GLU A 276 4.65 34.36 -13.72
CA GLU A 276 3.80 34.10 -12.57
C GLU A 276 4.55 33.38 -11.43
N LYS A 277 5.54 32.51 -11.73
CA LYS A 277 6.36 31.86 -10.68
C LYS A 277 7.16 32.85 -9.82
N ILE A 278 7.51 34.02 -10.37
CA ILE A 278 8.18 35.08 -9.59
C ILE A 278 7.25 35.59 -8.47
N LYS A 279 5.95 35.72 -8.75
CA LYS A 279 4.95 36.13 -7.74
C LYS A 279 4.81 35.08 -6.65
N ASN A 280 4.75 33.79 -7.04
CA ASN A 280 4.73 32.67 -6.09
C ASN A 280 5.97 32.68 -5.18
N LYS A 281 7.15 32.91 -5.76
CA LYS A 281 8.40 33.01 -5.01
C LYS A 281 8.39 34.15 -3.99
N ARG A 282 8.02 35.36 -4.40
CA ARG A 282 7.94 36.52 -3.48
C ARG A 282 6.90 36.30 -2.38
N GLY A 283 5.76 35.69 -2.72
CA GLY A 283 4.73 35.29 -1.76
C GLY A 283 5.31 34.37 -0.69
N LEU A 284 5.97 33.28 -1.11
CA LEU A 284 6.61 32.33 -0.20
C LEU A 284 7.73 32.98 0.64
N GLN A 285 8.59 33.79 0.02
CA GLN A 285 9.63 34.54 0.75
C GLN A 285 9.03 35.44 1.82
N LYS A 286 7.95 36.17 1.48
CA LYS A 286 7.24 37.02 2.43
C LYS A 286 6.64 36.21 3.59
N GLU A 287 6.00 35.08 3.28
CA GLU A 287 5.39 34.18 4.27
C GLU A 287 6.42 33.64 5.26
N LEU A 288 7.61 33.28 4.76
CA LEU A 288 8.72 32.77 5.57
C LEU A 288 9.56 33.88 6.24
N GLY A 289 9.20 35.16 6.07
CA GLY A 289 9.95 36.30 6.63
C GLY A 289 11.34 36.51 6.01
N LEU A 290 11.56 35.99 4.80
CA LEU A 290 12.80 36.15 4.04
C LEU A 290 12.80 37.45 3.23
N SER A 291 14.00 37.91 2.87
CA SER A 291 14.16 39.02 1.92
C SER A 291 13.57 38.64 0.56
N GLN A 292 12.63 39.46 0.07
CA GLN A 292 11.97 39.23 -1.22
C GLN A 292 12.93 39.62 -2.36
N ASP A 293 13.50 38.62 -3.02
CA ASP A 293 14.49 38.79 -4.10
C ASP A 293 14.29 37.71 -5.16
N ASP A 294 14.04 38.14 -6.39
CA ASP A 294 13.80 37.27 -7.55
C ASP A 294 15.02 36.40 -7.88
N LYS A 295 16.23 36.84 -7.52
CA LYS A 295 17.50 36.19 -7.88
C LYS A 295 18.06 35.26 -6.80
N LYS A 296 17.50 35.26 -5.58
CA LYS A 296 17.98 34.40 -4.48
C LYS A 296 17.07 33.20 -4.27
N PHE A 297 17.63 32.00 -4.28
CA PHE A 297 16.88 30.76 -4.00
C PHE A 297 16.30 30.78 -2.60
#